data_AF-A0A939XZV8-F1
#
_entry.id   AF-A0A939XZV8-F1
#
_cell.length_a   1.000
_cell.length_b   1.000
_cell.length_c   1.000
_cell.angle_alpha   90.00
_cell.angle_beta   90.00
_cell.angle_gamma   90.00
#
_symmetry.space_group_name_H-M   'P 1'
#
loop_
_entity.id
_entity.type
_entity.pdbx_description
1 polymer ?
#
loop_
_entity_poly.entity_id
_entity_poly.type
_entity_poly.pdbx_seq_one_letter_code
_entity_poly.pdbx_strand_id
1 'polypeptide(L)'
;CADLTELNLGRQFKADNAVEFFRMFADCSSLTSLNLGYFNPVKATSMGSMFEGCSSLTKIDMGNFGNTENLDRIDHMFQDCSSLKSLDLSGIYTGNVTNMYCTFYGCNSLETIYVGSQWSTANVTNSALMFHNCTSLVGGQGTTFDPNHINDAYAHIDGGPSNPGYLTEKPAGKPGDANGDGKVDVNDVTTVINYILGKNPSPFIFENADVNGDGEVNVMDVTLIINIILGIN
;
A
#
# COMPACT_ATOMS: atom_id res chain seq x y z
N CYS A 1 5.34 7.83 -19.51
CA CYS A 1 6.62 8.04 -18.77
C CYS A 1 7.59 6.88 -19.08
N ALA A 2 7.73 6.50 -20.35
CA ALA A 2 8.33 5.22 -20.74
C ALA A 2 9.80 5.06 -20.33
N ASP A 3 10.57 6.16 -20.24
CA ASP A 3 11.99 6.14 -19.88
C ASP A 3 12.24 6.49 -18.39
N LEU A 4 11.19 6.77 -17.61
CA LEU A 4 11.33 7.18 -16.21
C LEU A 4 11.62 5.95 -15.35
N THR A 5 12.82 5.86 -14.78
CA THR A 5 13.25 4.70 -13.97
C THR A 5 12.99 4.86 -12.48
N GLU A 6 13.00 6.11 -11.99
CA GLU A 6 12.77 6.44 -10.59
C GLU A 6 11.99 7.76 -10.50
N LEU A 7 11.05 7.83 -9.56
CA LEU A 7 10.33 9.04 -9.25
C LEU A 7 10.13 9.17 -7.74
N ASN A 8 10.53 10.31 -7.20
CA ASN A 8 10.27 10.69 -5.82
C ASN A 8 9.55 12.03 -5.82
N LEU A 9 8.28 12.02 -5.44
CA LEU A 9 7.45 13.22 -5.41
C LEU A 9 7.74 14.12 -4.19
N GLY A 10 8.26 13.53 -3.11
CA GLY A 10 8.55 14.21 -1.85
C GLY A 10 7.32 14.89 -1.20
N ARG A 11 7.55 15.59 -0.09
CA ARG A 11 6.51 16.30 0.69
C ARG A 11 5.84 17.48 0.00
N GLN A 12 6.48 18.01 -1.04
CA GLN A 12 5.98 19.20 -1.73
C GLN A 12 4.86 18.86 -2.72
N PHE A 13 4.76 17.58 -3.10
CA PHE A 13 3.67 17.12 -3.93
C PHE A 13 2.39 17.03 -3.11
N LYS A 14 1.42 17.89 -3.43
CA LYS A 14 0.13 17.97 -2.74
C LYS A 14 -0.95 17.32 -3.59
N ALA A 15 -1.45 16.17 -3.15
CA ALA A 15 -2.59 15.49 -3.77
C ALA A 15 -3.89 15.60 -2.96
N ASP A 16 -3.85 16.33 -1.84
CA ASP A 16 -4.95 16.56 -0.87
C ASP A 16 -6.20 17.22 -1.46
N ASN A 17 -6.07 17.87 -2.62
CA ASN A 17 -7.16 18.54 -3.32
C ASN A 17 -7.54 17.88 -4.65
N ALA A 18 -6.78 16.88 -5.11
CA ALA A 18 -7.06 16.18 -6.35
C ALA A 18 -8.11 15.09 -6.12
N VAL A 19 -9.03 14.96 -7.08
CA VAL A 19 -10.19 14.06 -7.00
C VAL A 19 -10.01 12.83 -7.90
N GLU A 20 -9.28 12.98 -9.00
CA GLU A 20 -9.05 11.91 -9.97
C GLU A 20 -7.56 11.68 -10.17
N PHE A 21 -7.12 10.42 -10.01
CA PHE A 21 -5.75 9.97 -10.25
C PHE A 21 -5.65 8.98 -11.42
N PHE A 22 -6.68 9.00 -12.30
CA PHE A 22 -6.78 8.08 -13.41
C PHE A 22 -5.52 8.11 -14.29
N ARG A 23 -4.90 6.94 -14.48
CA ARG A 23 -3.70 6.75 -15.31
C ARG A 23 -2.48 7.62 -14.95
N MET A 24 -2.38 8.14 -13.72
CA MET A 24 -1.33 9.10 -13.36
C MET A 24 0.11 8.60 -13.67
N PHE A 25 0.37 7.31 -13.45
CA PHE A 25 1.64 6.65 -13.76
C PHE A 25 1.49 5.52 -14.78
N ALA A 26 0.38 5.50 -15.54
CA ALA A 26 0.16 4.46 -16.53
C ALA A 26 1.28 4.44 -17.58
N ASP A 27 1.67 3.24 -17.98
CA ASP A 27 2.70 2.95 -18.97
C ASP A 27 4.07 3.57 -18.63
N CYS A 28 4.35 3.83 -17.34
CA CYS A 28 5.72 4.05 -16.85
C CYS A 28 6.51 2.72 -16.85
N SER A 29 6.64 2.08 -18.01
CA SER A 29 7.15 0.70 -18.12
C SER A 29 8.60 0.52 -17.66
N SER A 30 9.42 1.57 -17.62
CA SER A 30 10.78 1.53 -17.06
C SER A 30 10.88 1.86 -15.57
N LEU A 31 9.79 2.27 -14.92
CA LEU A 31 9.81 2.70 -13.51
C LEU A 31 10.04 1.50 -12.60
N THR A 32 11.17 1.46 -11.90
CA THR A 32 11.54 0.33 -11.04
C THR A 32 11.07 0.50 -9.61
N SER A 33 10.98 1.76 -9.16
CA SER A 33 10.55 2.11 -7.81
C SER A 33 9.81 3.43 -7.76
N LEU A 34 8.79 3.51 -6.91
CA LEU A 34 8.02 4.73 -6.66
C LEU A 34 7.76 4.91 -5.16
N ASN A 35 7.95 6.13 -4.67
CA ASN A 35 7.62 6.51 -3.30
C ASN A 35 6.48 7.53 -3.27
N LEU A 36 5.35 7.12 -2.69
CA LEU A 36 4.13 7.91 -2.49
C LEU A 36 3.84 8.20 -1.01
N GLY A 37 4.87 8.15 -0.15
CA GLY A 37 4.78 8.31 1.31
C GLY A 37 4.05 9.56 1.80
N TYR A 38 3.94 10.60 0.97
CA TYR A 38 3.31 11.89 1.28
C TYR A 38 2.15 12.24 0.34
N PHE A 39 1.64 11.27 -0.42
CA PHE A 39 0.69 11.54 -1.50
C PHE A 39 -0.66 12.06 -0.96
N ASN A 40 -1.13 11.56 0.19
CA ASN A 40 -2.35 12.00 0.90
C ASN A 40 -3.58 12.29 0.00
N PRO A 41 -4.07 11.30 -0.77
CA PRO A 41 -5.17 11.47 -1.72
C PRO A 41 -6.56 11.43 -1.07
N VAL A 42 -6.78 12.13 0.04
CA VAL A 42 -8.02 12.07 0.87
C VAL A 42 -9.31 12.47 0.14
N LYS A 43 -9.21 13.24 -0.95
CA LYS A 43 -10.36 13.63 -1.79
C LYS A 43 -10.52 12.78 -3.04
N ALA A 44 -9.68 11.76 -3.23
CA ALA A 44 -9.77 10.90 -4.40
C ALA A 44 -11.12 10.19 -4.43
N THR A 45 -11.82 10.31 -5.56
CA THR A 45 -12.95 9.44 -5.90
C THR A 45 -12.50 8.24 -6.73
N SER A 46 -11.33 8.33 -7.36
CA SER A 46 -10.87 7.31 -8.31
C SER A 46 -9.35 7.27 -8.44
N MET A 47 -8.82 6.05 -8.41
CA MET A 47 -7.42 5.71 -8.70
C MET A 47 -7.31 4.67 -9.83
N GLY A 48 -8.30 4.64 -10.72
CA GLY A 48 -8.34 3.68 -11.82
C GLY A 48 -7.10 3.77 -12.72
N SER A 49 -6.57 2.63 -13.16
CA SER A 49 -5.37 2.53 -14.00
C SER A 49 -4.13 3.27 -13.48
N MET A 50 -4.06 3.67 -12.20
CA MET A 50 -3.04 4.61 -11.73
C MET A 50 -1.60 4.13 -12.01
N PHE A 51 -1.35 2.82 -11.94
CA PHE A 51 -0.07 2.18 -12.25
C PHE A 51 -0.16 1.14 -13.37
N GLU A 52 -1.21 1.21 -14.20
CA GLU A 52 -1.41 0.26 -15.30
C GLU A 52 -0.16 0.21 -16.21
N GLY A 53 0.35 -0.98 -16.52
CA GLY A 53 1.48 -1.16 -17.44
C GLY A 53 2.84 -0.75 -16.86
N CYS A 54 2.96 -0.50 -15.55
CA CYS A 54 4.24 -0.30 -14.85
C CYS A 54 5.01 -1.63 -14.72
N SER A 55 5.35 -2.25 -15.85
CA SER A 55 5.84 -3.63 -15.90
C SER A 55 7.20 -3.87 -15.24
N SER A 56 8.04 -2.85 -15.10
CA SER A 56 9.32 -2.95 -14.38
C SER A 56 9.23 -2.58 -12.89
N LEU A 57 8.05 -2.21 -12.38
CA LEU A 57 7.89 -1.75 -11.00
C LEU A 57 8.08 -2.92 -10.03
N THR A 58 9.17 -2.88 -9.26
CA THR A 58 9.51 -3.93 -8.27
C THR A 58 9.16 -3.52 -6.85
N LYS A 59 9.07 -2.20 -6.59
CA LYS A 59 8.79 -1.64 -5.28
C LYS A 59 7.89 -0.40 -5.40
N ILE A 60 6.78 -0.41 -4.69
CA ILE A 60 5.96 0.78 -4.47
C ILE A 60 5.78 0.98 -2.98
N ASP A 61 6.07 2.19 -2.51
CA ASP A 61 5.74 2.64 -1.17
C ASP A 61 4.45 3.46 -1.25
N MET A 62 3.33 2.83 -0.89
CA MET A 62 2.01 3.46 -0.84
C MET A 62 1.86 4.36 0.40
N GLY A 63 2.78 4.30 1.38
CA GLY A 63 2.75 5.15 2.57
C GLY A 63 1.42 5.16 3.32
N ASN A 64 1.10 6.33 3.87
CA ASN A 64 -0.20 6.62 4.48
C ASN A 64 -1.05 7.43 3.48
N PHE A 65 -1.97 6.77 2.79
CA PHE A 65 -2.93 7.45 1.90
C PHE A 65 -4.02 8.23 2.65
N GLY A 66 -4.01 8.19 4.00
CA GLY A 66 -5.02 8.82 4.83
C GLY A 66 -6.39 8.16 4.68
N ASN A 67 -7.45 8.87 5.03
CA ASN A 67 -8.81 8.39 4.84
C ASN A 67 -9.23 8.50 3.36
N THR A 68 -9.31 7.36 2.67
CA THR A 68 -9.75 7.28 1.27
C THR A 68 -11.23 6.90 1.12
N GLU A 69 -12.09 7.28 2.08
CA GLU A 69 -13.53 6.96 2.07
C GLU A 69 -14.29 7.40 0.83
N ASN A 70 -13.78 8.39 0.10
CA ASN A 70 -14.42 8.90 -1.11
C ASN A 70 -14.20 8.01 -2.35
N LEU A 71 -13.31 7.01 -2.28
CA LEU A 71 -13.01 6.14 -3.41
C LEU A 71 -14.22 5.30 -3.83
N ASP A 72 -14.61 5.43 -5.09
CA ASP A 72 -15.64 4.61 -5.73
C ASP A 72 -15.05 3.55 -6.68
N ARG A 73 -13.81 3.75 -7.18
CA ARG A 73 -13.17 2.83 -8.14
C ARG A 73 -11.63 2.78 -8.05
N ILE A 74 -11.12 1.57 -8.17
CA ILE A 74 -9.68 1.22 -8.27
C ILE A 74 -9.44 0.18 -9.40
N ASP A 75 -10.29 0.22 -10.43
CA ASP A 75 -10.19 -0.68 -11.57
C ASP A 75 -8.86 -0.51 -12.31
N HIS A 76 -8.27 -1.60 -12.79
CA HIS A 76 -6.99 -1.62 -13.52
C HIS A 76 -5.78 -1.02 -12.75
N MET A 77 -5.92 -0.66 -11.46
CA MET A 77 -4.95 0.18 -10.74
C MET A 77 -3.51 -0.35 -10.81
N PHE A 78 -3.32 -1.66 -10.77
CA PHE A 78 -2.03 -2.34 -10.89
C PHE A 78 -1.98 -3.31 -12.08
N GLN A 79 -2.88 -3.18 -13.05
CA GLN A 79 -2.89 -4.07 -14.20
C GLN A 79 -1.52 -4.09 -14.89
N ASP A 80 -1.04 -5.28 -15.23
CA ASP A 80 0.22 -5.55 -15.94
C ASP A 80 1.49 -5.05 -15.22
N CYS A 81 1.43 -4.82 -13.90
CA CYS A 81 2.58 -4.63 -13.00
C CYS A 81 3.34 -5.95 -12.77
N SER A 82 3.81 -6.56 -13.85
CA SER A 82 4.28 -7.95 -13.88
C SER A 82 5.57 -8.23 -13.08
N SER A 83 6.34 -7.20 -12.70
CA SER A 83 7.55 -7.36 -11.86
C SER A 83 7.30 -7.14 -10.36
N LEU A 84 6.10 -6.70 -9.96
CA LEU A 84 5.79 -6.41 -8.56
C LEU A 84 5.65 -7.72 -7.79
N LYS A 85 6.39 -7.86 -6.68
CA LYS A 85 6.37 -9.09 -5.87
C LYS A 85 5.48 -9.03 -4.64
N SER A 86 5.41 -7.86 -4.03
CA SER A 86 4.60 -7.62 -2.83
C SER A 86 3.96 -6.26 -2.97
N LEU A 87 2.73 -6.15 -2.47
CA LEU A 87 1.98 -4.91 -2.46
C LEU A 87 1.33 -4.71 -1.10
N ASP A 88 1.45 -3.51 -0.55
CA ASP A 88 0.81 -3.12 0.69
C ASP A 88 -0.32 -2.12 0.42
N LEU A 89 -1.56 -2.55 0.68
CA LEU A 89 -2.78 -1.76 0.57
C LEU A 89 -3.44 -1.56 1.93
N SER A 90 -2.73 -1.79 3.05
CA SER A 90 -3.32 -1.77 4.38
C SER A 90 -3.91 -0.42 4.79
N GLY A 91 -3.37 0.66 4.23
CA GLY A 91 -3.79 2.04 4.48
C GLY A 91 -4.90 2.53 3.56
N ILE A 92 -5.51 1.66 2.73
CA ILE A 92 -6.60 2.06 1.83
C ILE A 92 -7.94 1.62 2.41
N TYR A 93 -8.86 2.58 2.52
CA TYR A 93 -10.27 2.30 2.75
C TYR A 93 -10.94 1.94 1.42
N THR A 94 -11.47 0.71 1.32
CA THR A 94 -12.20 0.24 0.12
C THR A 94 -13.69 0.01 0.36
N GLY A 95 -14.20 0.35 1.55
CA GLY A 95 -15.59 0.11 1.94
C GLY A 95 -16.64 0.76 1.04
N ASN A 96 -16.32 1.83 0.31
CA ASN A 96 -17.23 2.49 -0.64
C ASN A 96 -16.94 2.17 -2.12
N VAL A 97 -15.90 1.36 -2.39
CA VAL A 97 -15.50 1.02 -3.75
C VAL A 97 -16.53 0.08 -4.39
N THR A 98 -16.95 0.43 -5.60
CA THR A 98 -17.93 -0.32 -6.39
C THR A 98 -17.33 -1.02 -7.60
N ASN A 99 -16.15 -0.57 -8.07
CA ASN A 99 -15.47 -1.14 -9.24
C ASN A 99 -13.99 -1.46 -8.95
N MET A 100 -13.65 -2.73 -9.09
CA MET A 100 -12.31 -3.30 -8.98
C MET A 100 -11.99 -4.24 -10.17
N TYR A 101 -12.59 -3.96 -11.33
CA TYR A 101 -12.32 -4.70 -12.56
C TYR A 101 -10.84 -4.69 -12.91
N CYS A 102 -10.25 -5.85 -13.22
CA CYS A 102 -8.84 -6.00 -13.60
C CYS A 102 -7.79 -5.40 -12.64
N THR A 103 -8.11 -5.10 -11.37
CA THR A 103 -7.21 -4.34 -10.47
C THR A 103 -5.78 -4.92 -10.38
N PHE A 104 -5.62 -6.24 -10.40
CA PHE A 104 -4.32 -6.93 -10.39
C PHE A 104 -4.09 -7.80 -11.63
N TYR A 105 -4.85 -7.59 -12.71
CA TYR A 105 -4.74 -8.38 -13.93
C TYR A 105 -3.29 -8.44 -14.42
N GLY A 106 -2.75 -9.63 -14.71
CA GLY A 106 -1.41 -9.77 -15.30
C GLY A 106 -0.24 -9.56 -14.32
N CYS A 107 -0.50 -9.36 -13.02
CA CYS A 107 0.52 -9.30 -11.96
C CYS A 107 1.13 -10.68 -11.65
N ASN A 108 1.76 -11.30 -12.65
CA ASN A 108 2.19 -12.70 -12.56
C ASN A 108 3.31 -12.99 -11.55
N SER A 109 4.11 -11.99 -11.16
CA SER A 109 5.12 -12.10 -10.11
C SER A 109 4.64 -11.70 -8.72
N LEU A 110 3.38 -11.26 -8.57
CA LEU A 110 2.84 -10.79 -7.29
C LEU A 110 2.58 -11.99 -6.39
N GLU A 111 3.38 -12.11 -5.34
CA GLU A 111 3.36 -13.20 -4.37
C GLU A 111 2.42 -12.89 -3.21
N THR A 112 2.42 -11.64 -2.73
CA THR A 112 1.66 -11.23 -1.53
C THR A 112 0.97 -9.88 -1.71
N ILE A 113 -0.29 -9.80 -1.26
CA ILE A 113 -1.02 -8.53 -1.10
C ILE A 113 -1.38 -8.37 0.38
N TYR A 114 -0.87 -7.33 1.02
CA TYR A 114 -1.21 -6.97 2.39
C TYR A 114 -2.41 -6.02 2.42
N VAL A 115 -3.34 -6.28 3.34
CA VAL A 115 -4.50 -5.43 3.61
C VAL A 115 -4.72 -5.24 5.10
N GLY A 116 -5.46 -4.19 5.45
CA GLY A 116 -5.84 -3.85 6.82
C GLY A 116 -7.33 -4.04 7.05
N SER A 117 -7.79 -3.68 8.25
CA SER A 117 -9.20 -3.82 8.66
C SER A 117 -10.18 -2.95 7.86
N GLN A 118 -9.69 -1.97 7.12
CA GLN A 118 -10.50 -1.09 6.27
C GLN A 118 -10.75 -1.63 4.86
N TRP A 119 -10.13 -2.76 4.52
CA TRP A 119 -10.36 -3.44 3.25
C TRP A 119 -11.69 -4.18 3.26
N SER A 120 -12.55 -3.89 2.28
CA SER A 120 -13.81 -4.58 2.06
C SER A 120 -14.19 -4.59 0.58
N THR A 121 -14.79 -5.69 0.13
CA THR A 121 -15.40 -5.81 -1.19
C THR A 121 -16.93 -5.83 -1.15
N ALA A 122 -17.54 -5.55 0.00
CA ALA A 122 -18.99 -5.70 0.20
C ALA A 122 -19.86 -4.85 -0.74
N ASN A 123 -19.35 -3.71 -1.19
CA ASN A 123 -20.03 -2.80 -2.14
C ASN A 123 -19.56 -2.97 -3.59
N VAL A 124 -18.64 -3.91 -3.86
CA VAL A 124 -18.11 -4.14 -5.20
C VAL A 124 -19.17 -4.79 -6.07
N THR A 125 -19.44 -4.17 -7.22
CA THR A 125 -20.41 -4.65 -8.21
C THR A 125 -19.74 -5.15 -9.50
N ASN A 126 -18.48 -4.75 -9.73
CA ASN A 126 -17.67 -5.24 -10.82
C ASN A 126 -16.25 -5.57 -10.34
N SER A 127 -15.92 -6.86 -10.36
CA SER A 127 -14.65 -7.44 -9.93
C SER A 127 -14.09 -8.43 -10.97
N ALA A 128 -14.63 -8.40 -12.20
CA ALA A 128 -14.27 -9.38 -13.20
C ALA A 128 -12.77 -9.28 -13.53
N LEU A 129 -12.13 -10.45 -13.66
CA LEU A 129 -10.72 -10.62 -13.99
C LEU A 129 -9.74 -9.96 -13.00
N MET A 130 -10.17 -9.57 -11.79
CA MET A 130 -9.37 -8.89 -10.77
C MET A 130 -8.00 -9.54 -10.56
N PHE A 131 -7.94 -10.88 -10.47
CA PHE A 131 -6.71 -11.64 -10.24
C PHE A 131 -6.26 -12.47 -11.45
N HIS A 132 -6.81 -12.22 -12.65
CA HIS A 132 -6.46 -13.03 -13.80
C HIS A 132 -4.95 -12.99 -14.08
N ASN A 133 -4.33 -14.15 -14.28
CA ASN A 133 -2.88 -14.33 -14.45
C ASN A 133 -2.00 -13.89 -13.25
N CYS A 134 -2.55 -13.79 -12.03
CA CYS A 134 -1.76 -13.64 -10.79
C CYS A 134 -1.14 -14.98 -10.34
N THR A 135 -0.38 -15.64 -11.20
CA THR A 135 0.01 -17.06 -11.03
C THR A 135 0.93 -17.34 -9.83
N SER A 136 1.59 -16.32 -9.28
CA SER A 136 2.47 -16.46 -8.11
C SER A 136 1.78 -16.11 -6.78
N LEU A 137 0.52 -15.67 -6.82
CA LEU A 137 -0.18 -15.14 -5.65
C LEU A 137 -0.51 -16.25 -4.65
N VAL A 138 -0.19 -15.97 -3.38
CA VAL A 138 -0.47 -16.87 -2.25
C VAL A 138 -1.08 -16.05 -1.10
N GLY A 139 -2.26 -16.47 -0.65
CA GLY A 139 -2.91 -15.90 0.54
C GLY A 139 -2.12 -16.16 1.82
N GLY A 140 -2.40 -15.38 2.87
CA GLY A 140 -1.64 -15.42 4.12
C GLY A 140 -1.66 -16.77 4.86
N GLN A 141 -2.58 -17.67 4.50
CA GLN A 141 -2.69 -19.03 5.05
C GLN A 141 -2.42 -20.11 3.98
N GLY A 142 -1.75 -19.73 2.89
CA GLY A 142 -1.24 -20.65 1.87
C GLY A 142 -2.20 -20.94 0.72
N THR A 143 -3.34 -20.24 0.61
CA THR A 143 -4.24 -20.38 -0.54
C THR A 143 -3.52 -19.90 -1.81
N THR A 144 -3.19 -20.83 -2.72
CA THR A 144 -2.55 -20.50 -4.00
C THR A 144 -3.56 -20.04 -5.04
N PHE A 145 -3.11 -19.23 -6.00
CA PHE A 145 -3.90 -18.83 -7.16
C PHE A 145 -4.65 -20.00 -7.85
N ASP A 146 -5.91 -19.75 -8.22
CA ASP A 146 -6.78 -20.65 -8.96
C ASP A 146 -7.44 -19.86 -10.12
N PRO A 147 -7.26 -20.28 -11.38
CA PRO A 147 -7.85 -19.58 -12.53
C PRO A 147 -9.39 -19.56 -12.56
N ASN A 148 -10.07 -20.36 -11.73
CA ASN A 148 -11.52 -20.31 -11.57
C ASN A 148 -12.00 -19.31 -10.52
N HIS A 149 -11.09 -18.74 -9.72
CA HIS A 149 -11.38 -17.85 -8.60
C HIS A 149 -10.68 -16.50 -8.78
N ILE A 150 -11.03 -15.79 -9.86
CA ILE A 150 -10.31 -14.58 -10.31
C ILE A 150 -11.03 -13.26 -9.97
N ASN A 151 -12.06 -13.29 -9.14
CA ASN A 151 -12.87 -12.14 -8.77
C ASN A 151 -12.82 -11.85 -7.25
N ASP A 152 -13.68 -10.95 -6.79
CA ASP A 152 -13.74 -10.50 -5.40
C ASP A 152 -14.14 -11.58 -4.39
N ALA A 153 -14.62 -12.74 -4.84
CA ALA A 153 -14.89 -13.88 -3.96
C ALA A 153 -13.64 -14.33 -3.19
N TYR A 154 -12.44 -14.08 -3.70
CA TYR A 154 -11.15 -14.37 -3.04
C TYR A 154 -10.41 -13.10 -2.60
N ALA A 155 -10.99 -11.91 -2.79
CA ALA A 155 -10.41 -10.62 -2.40
C ALA A 155 -10.68 -10.30 -0.92
N HIS A 156 -10.46 -11.27 -0.05
CA HIS A 156 -10.52 -11.12 1.40
C HIS A 156 -9.31 -11.79 2.06
N ILE A 157 -9.11 -11.51 3.34
CA ILE A 157 -8.04 -12.12 4.14
C ILE A 157 -8.21 -13.64 4.10
N ASP A 158 -7.13 -14.33 3.76
CA ASP A 158 -7.08 -15.78 3.68
C ASP A 158 -7.33 -16.41 5.05
N GLY A 159 -8.46 -17.10 5.18
CA GLY A 159 -8.81 -17.89 6.37
C GLY A 159 -8.40 -19.35 6.25
N GLY A 160 -7.53 -19.68 5.29
CA GLY A 160 -7.08 -21.04 5.01
C GLY A 160 -8.18 -21.91 4.39
N PRO A 161 -8.08 -23.25 4.48
CA PRO A 161 -8.97 -24.16 3.75
C PRO A 161 -10.48 -23.97 4.01
N SER A 162 -10.87 -23.40 5.14
CA SER A 162 -12.28 -23.13 5.47
C SER A 162 -12.83 -21.84 4.86
N ASN A 163 -11.96 -20.91 4.49
CA ASN A 163 -12.32 -19.61 3.91
C ASN A 163 -11.15 -19.09 3.05
N PRO A 164 -10.88 -19.73 1.90
CA PRO A 164 -9.71 -19.43 1.09
C PRO A 164 -9.81 -18.01 0.53
N GLY A 165 -8.73 -17.25 0.66
CA GLY A 165 -8.62 -15.90 0.09
C GLY A 165 -7.19 -15.63 -0.38
N TYR A 166 -6.99 -14.57 -1.16
CA TYR A 166 -5.66 -14.21 -1.67
C TYR A 166 -4.96 -13.10 -0.89
N LEU A 167 -5.64 -12.50 0.09
CA LEU A 167 -5.09 -11.37 0.82
C LEU A 167 -4.47 -11.82 2.14
N THR A 168 -3.44 -11.11 2.57
CA THR A 168 -2.75 -11.31 3.83
C THR A 168 -3.05 -10.14 4.74
N GLU A 169 -3.45 -10.40 5.99
CA GLU A 169 -3.55 -9.34 6.99
C GLU A 169 -2.14 -8.75 7.22
N LYS A 170 -2.01 -7.43 7.10
CA LYS A 170 -0.73 -6.77 7.41
C LYS A 170 -0.41 -7.02 8.89
N PRO A 171 0.78 -7.57 9.22
CA PRO A 171 1.19 -7.71 10.61
C PRO A 171 1.16 -6.34 11.30
N ALA A 172 0.73 -6.31 12.55
CA ALA A 172 0.80 -5.08 13.34
C ALA A 172 2.24 -4.56 13.33
N GLY A 173 2.38 -3.27 13.00
CA GLY A 173 3.65 -2.56 13.07
C GLY A 173 4.26 -2.66 14.48
N LYS A 174 5.58 -2.50 14.57
CA LYS A 174 6.28 -2.47 15.86
C LYS A 174 6.42 -1.01 16.27
N PRO A 175 5.65 -0.51 17.27
CA PRO A 175 5.70 0.90 17.65
C PRO A 175 7.13 1.31 18.00
N GLY A 176 7.58 2.38 17.34
CA GLY A 176 8.92 2.93 17.44
C GLY A 176 9.98 2.37 16.50
N ASP A 177 9.71 1.30 15.74
CA ASP A 177 10.61 0.78 14.69
C ASP A 177 10.40 1.54 13.38
N ALA A 178 10.75 2.82 13.39
CA ALA A 178 10.48 3.75 12.30
C ALA A 178 11.27 3.42 11.02
N ASN A 179 12.41 2.73 11.14
CA ASN A 179 13.22 2.32 9.99
C ASN A 179 12.87 0.91 9.47
N GLY A 180 12.09 0.12 10.21
CA GLY A 180 11.65 -1.22 9.82
C GLY A 180 12.74 -2.30 9.90
N ASP A 181 13.78 -2.11 10.70
CA ASP A 181 14.87 -3.06 10.85
C ASP A 181 14.59 -4.18 11.88
N GLY A 182 13.43 -4.12 12.54
CA GLY A 182 12.96 -5.08 13.53
C GLY A 182 13.39 -4.74 14.95
N LYS A 183 14.15 -3.66 15.18
CA LYS A 183 14.59 -3.18 16.50
C LYS A 183 13.97 -1.81 16.77
N VAL A 184 13.97 -1.43 18.05
CA VAL A 184 13.58 -0.07 18.45
C VAL A 184 14.80 0.52 19.14
N ASP A 185 15.53 1.38 18.45
CA ASP A 185 16.80 1.95 18.91
C ASP A 185 17.02 3.40 18.42
N VAL A 186 18.21 3.94 18.68
CA VAL A 186 18.53 5.34 18.37
C VAL A 186 18.49 5.66 16.87
N ASN A 187 18.57 4.66 16.00
CA ASN A 187 18.41 4.84 14.56
C ASN A 187 16.96 5.19 14.21
N ASP A 188 15.98 4.70 14.96
CA ASP A 188 14.57 5.07 14.80
C ASP A 188 14.32 6.51 15.22
N VAL A 189 14.89 6.92 16.35
CA VAL A 189 14.88 8.33 16.79
C VAL A 189 15.46 9.23 15.70
N THR A 190 16.61 8.85 15.14
CA THR A 190 17.25 9.60 14.04
C THR A 190 16.37 9.64 12.79
N THR A 191 15.69 8.53 12.48
CA THR A 191 14.78 8.39 11.35
C THR A 191 13.57 9.32 11.51
N VAL A 192 12.92 9.30 12.67
CA VAL A 192 11.79 10.21 13.00
C VAL A 192 12.24 11.67 13.02
N ILE A 193 13.40 12.00 13.57
CA ILE A 193 13.93 13.38 13.51
C ILE A 193 14.17 13.83 12.07
N ASN A 194 14.77 12.98 11.23
CA ASN A 194 14.97 13.31 9.81
C ASN A 194 13.63 13.49 9.09
N TYR A 195 12.61 12.70 9.43
CA TYR A 195 11.25 12.91 8.97
C TYR A 195 10.73 14.30 9.41
N ILE A 196 10.78 14.63 10.70
CA ILE A 196 10.29 15.92 11.23
C ILE A 196 10.99 17.10 10.55
N LEU A 197 12.30 16.97 10.26
CA LEU A 197 13.11 17.97 9.56
C LEU A 197 12.88 18.02 8.04
N GLY A 198 11.97 17.21 7.50
CA GLY A 198 11.63 17.20 6.07
C GLY A 198 12.67 16.53 5.16
N LYS A 199 13.55 15.69 5.69
CA LYS A 199 14.65 15.05 4.94
C LYS A 199 14.26 13.76 4.22
N ASN A 200 12.98 13.37 4.23
CA ASN A 200 12.43 12.18 3.55
C ASN A 200 13.27 10.90 3.76
N PRO A 201 13.40 10.41 5.00
CA PRO A 201 14.11 9.16 5.27
C PRO A 201 13.51 8.00 4.47
N SER A 202 14.36 7.07 4.05
CA SER A 202 13.95 5.82 3.41
C SER A 202 14.92 4.71 3.83
N PRO A 203 14.43 3.56 4.35
CA PRO A 203 13.03 3.26 4.66
C PRO A 203 12.45 4.19 5.75
N PHE A 204 11.13 4.35 5.76
CA PHE A 204 10.39 5.07 6.79
C PHE A 204 8.98 4.48 6.92
N ILE A 205 8.66 3.92 8.08
CA ILE A 205 7.34 3.34 8.36
C ILE A 205 6.56 4.33 9.21
N PHE A 206 5.67 5.09 8.56
CA PHE A 206 4.86 6.11 9.22
C PHE A 206 4.09 5.55 10.43
N GLU A 207 3.45 4.40 10.25
CA GLU A 207 2.66 3.73 11.30
C GLU A 207 3.49 3.33 12.53
N ASN A 208 4.77 2.97 12.35
CA ASN A 208 5.65 2.68 13.48
C ASN A 208 6.23 3.95 14.10
N ALA A 209 6.36 5.01 13.30
CA ALA A 209 6.88 6.31 13.74
C ALA A 209 5.84 7.14 14.51
N ASP A 210 4.55 6.96 14.25
CA ASP A 210 3.42 7.55 14.99
C ASP A 210 3.09 6.66 16.20
N VAL A 211 3.86 6.83 17.27
CA VAL A 211 3.83 5.92 18.43
C VAL A 211 2.63 6.19 19.32
N ASN A 212 2.11 7.43 19.33
CA ASN A 212 0.92 7.78 20.09
C ASN A 212 -0.40 7.50 19.33
N GLY A 213 -0.33 7.27 18.02
CA GLY A 213 -1.48 6.96 17.16
C GLY A 213 -2.39 8.18 16.91
N ASP A 214 -1.86 9.40 16.99
CA ASP A 214 -2.62 10.65 16.78
C ASP A 214 -2.71 11.05 15.30
N GLY A 215 -2.02 10.33 14.42
CA GLY A 215 -1.99 10.58 12.98
C GLY A 215 -0.91 11.58 12.56
N GLU A 216 -0.06 12.06 13.48
CA GLU A 216 1.02 13.01 13.23
C GLU A 216 2.36 12.55 13.81
N VAL A 217 3.36 12.31 12.95
CA VAL A 217 4.72 12.04 13.41
C VAL A 217 5.45 13.33 13.82
N ASN A 218 5.62 13.55 15.12
CA ASN A 218 6.19 14.76 15.70
C ASN A 218 7.14 14.49 16.90
N VAL A 219 7.53 15.54 17.63
CA VAL A 219 8.48 15.43 18.76
C VAL A 219 7.95 14.61 19.95
N MET A 220 6.63 14.45 20.06
CA MET A 220 6.01 13.58 21.05
C MET A 220 6.35 12.11 20.75
N ASP A 221 6.30 11.69 19.48
CA ASP A 221 6.67 10.33 19.09
C ASP A 221 8.15 10.06 19.33
N VAL A 222 9.02 11.04 19.03
CA VAL A 222 10.44 10.94 19.39
C VAL A 222 10.62 10.63 20.87
N THR A 223 9.85 11.31 21.72
CA THR A 223 9.90 11.10 23.18
C THR A 223 9.42 9.70 23.55
N LEU A 224 8.36 9.21 22.90
CA LEU A 224 7.84 7.85 23.14
C LEU A 224 8.81 6.77 22.65
N ILE A 225 9.47 6.95 21.51
CA ILE A 225 10.52 6.03 21.05
C ILE A 225 11.67 5.98 22.07
N ILE A 226 12.11 7.14 22.57
CA ILE A 226 13.14 7.21 23.61
C ILE A 226 12.67 6.46 24.88
N ASN A 227 11.42 6.64 25.30
CA ASN A 227 10.85 5.92 26.43
C ASN A 227 10.84 4.40 26.21
N ILE A 228 10.48 3.93 25.02
CA ILE A 228 10.55 2.50 24.64
C ILE A 228 11.99 1.98 24.74
N ILE A 229 12.97 2.72 24.20
CA ILE A 229 14.39 2.35 24.25
C ILE A 229 14.90 2.25 25.70
N LEU A 230 14.48 3.19 26.55
CA LEU A 230 14.88 3.27 27.95
C LEU A 230 14.09 2.33 28.86
N GLY A 231 13.00 1.72 28.38
CA GLY A 231 12.09 0.88 29.18
C GLY A 231 11.30 1.67 30.22
N ILE A 232 10.94 2.92 29.92
CA ILE A 232 10.19 3.82 30.79
C ILE A 232 8.75 3.89 30.26
N ASN A 233 7.76 3.56 31.11
CA ASN A 233 6.33 3.67 30.80
C ASN A 233 5.78 5.06 31.09
#